data_AF-A0A7X1KN54-F1
#
_entry.id   AF-A0A7X1KN54-F1
#
_cell.length_a   1.000
_cell.length_b   1.000
_cell.length_c   1.000
_cell.angle_alpha   90.00
_cell.angle_beta   90.00
_cell.angle_gamma   90.00
#
_symmetry.space_group_name_H-M   'P 1'
#
loop_
_entity.id
_entity.type
_entity.pdbx_description
1 polymer ?
#
loop_
_entity_poly.entity_id
_entity_poly.type
_entity_poly.pdbx_seq_one_letter_code
_entity_poly.pdbx_strand_id
1 'polypeptide(L)'
;MPADFSHLSATTADMVVGYKVRYGQPTDEMLLEAAERIDPPLMSPELMELLRTELDPARQRRGRPRQGIRRAATLTDHLRELARTDIPPRFVELLIGRLTSGKGLREFTRALRAYRTISKLRRDNLIRGLYRIFYERLETATKGHIEHAPLGKVVIPAAANRSERALKMTAETMQRLMPPCPSEATIRNLVSGKIRRGFRESKRR
;
A
#
# COMPACT_ATOMS: atom_id res chain seq x y z
N MET A 1 36.14 -15.08 -3.93
CA MET A 1 35.00 -15.36 -3.04
C MET A 1 33.95 -14.29 -3.28
N PRO A 2 32.67 -14.64 -3.53
CA PRO A 2 31.61 -13.63 -3.55
C PRO A 2 31.43 -13.04 -2.14
N ALA A 3 31.29 -11.72 -2.06
CA ALA A 3 31.00 -11.04 -0.80
C ALA A 3 29.58 -11.42 -0.34
N ASP A 4 29.48 -11.93 0.88
CA ASP A 4 28.21 -12.16 1.55
C ASP A 4 27.68 -10.80 2.02
N PHE A 5 26.54 -10.35 1.47
CA PHE A 5 25.88 -9.10 1.85
C PHE A 5 24.64 -9.34 2.73
N SER A 6 24.47 -10.54 3.30
CA SER A 6 23.34 -10.90 4.16
C SER A 6 23.16 -9.97 5.36
N HIS A 7 24.22 -9.30 5.80
CA HIS A 7 24.22 -8.32 6.89
C HIS A 7 23.72 -6.92 6.47
N LEU A 8 23.67 -6.59 5.18
CA LEU A 8 23.11 -5.32 4.68
C LEU A 8 21.59 -5.34 4.53
N SER A 9 20.96 -6.52 4.51
CA SER A 9 19.50 -6.67 4.36
C SER A 9 18.79 -6.93 5.69
N ALA A 10 19.49 -6.81 6.82
CA ALA A 10 19.01 -7.27 8.09
C ALA A 10 18.15 -6.23 8.83
N THR A 11 16.83 -6.45 8.95
CA THR A 11 15.97 -5.67 9.84
C THR A 11 16.40 -5.82 11.32
N THR A 12 16.79 -4.72 11.97
CA THR A 12 17.13 -4.65 13.41
C THR A 12 16.04 -3.96 14.24
N ALA A 13 16.08 -4.11 15.56
CA ALA A 13 15.13 -3.46 16.48
C ALA A 13 15.13 -1.92 16.31
N ASP A 14 16.31 -1.30 16.18
CA ASP A 14 16.44 0.14 15.94
C ASP A 14 15.84 0.57 14.61
N MET A 15 16.05 -0.22 13.54
CA MET A 15 15.44 0.07 12.24
C MET A 15 13.91 0.03 12.32
N VAL A 16 13.34 -0.91 13.07
CA VAL A 16 11.88 -0.99 13.27
C VAL A 16 11.36 0.22 14.05
N VAL A 17 12.05 0.65 15.10
CA VAL A 17 11.69 1.85 15.86
C VAL A 17 11.78 3.10 14.98
N GLY A 18 12.88 3.24 14.22
CA GLY A 18 13.06 4.34 13.27
C GLY A 18 11.98 4.35 12.17
N TYR A 19 11.62 3.18 11.65
CA TYR A 19 10.54 3.02 10.70
C TYR A 19 9.20 3.47 11.30
N LYS A 20 8.92 3.07 12.57
CA LYS A 20 7.70 3.47 13.26
C LYS A 20 7.51 4.98 13.29
N VAL A 21 8.58 5.69 13.63
CA VAL A 21 8.58 7.16 13.73
C VAL A 21 8.39 7.82 12.38
N ARG A 22 9.05 7.32 11.32
CA ARG A 22 9.06 7.96 10.00
C ARG A 22 7.88 7.59 9.10
N TYR A 23 7.43 6.34 9.15
CA TYR A 23 6.55 5.75 8.14
C TYR A 23 5.28 5.12 8.71
N GLY A 24 5.11 5.10 10.04
CA GLY A 24 3.92 4.57 10.70
C GLY A 24 4.05 3.10 11.08
N GLN A 25 3.00 2.31 11.00
CA GLN A 25 3.00 0.95 11.58
C GLN A 25 4.01 0.00 10.90
N PRO A 26 4.95 -0.63 11.63
CA PRO A 26 5.83 -1.67 11.10
C PRO A 26 5.03 -2.93 10.77
N THR A 27 5.57 -3.77 9.88
CA THR A 27 4.91 -5.03 9.51
C THR A 27 5.24 -6.14 10.51
N ASP A 28 4.40 -7.18 10.53
CA ASP A 28 4.60 -8.35 11.38
C ASP A 28 5.92 -9.05 11.05
N GLU A 29 6.29 -9.10 9.76
CA GLU A 29 7.56 -9.66 9.28
C GLU A 29 8.76 -8.84 9.78
N MET A 30 8.68 -7.50 9.74
CA MET A 30 9.75 -6.63 10.27
C MET A 30 9.95 -6.81 11.78
N LEU A 31 8.85 -6.95 12.53
CA LEU A 31 8.89 -7.17 13.97
C LEU A 31 9.49 -8.54 14.31
N LEU A 32 9.10 -9.58 13.58
CA LEU A 32 9.59 -10.93 13.78
C LEU A 32 11.08 -11.04 13.42
N GLU A 33 11.48 -10.53 12.26
CA GLU A 33 12.86 -10.56 11.79
C GLU A 33 13.79 -9.82 12.78
N ALA A 34 13.36 -8.65 13.28
CA ALA A 34 14.11 -7.92 14.29
C ALA A 34 14.23 -8.69 15.61
N ALA A 35 13.16 -9.38 16.05
CA ALA A 35 13.18 -10.16 17.28
C ALA A 35 14.08 -11.40 17.19
N GLU A 36 14.12 -12.07 16.03
CA GLU A 36 14.93 -13.27 15.80
C GLU A 36 16.43 -12.99 15.71
N ARG A 37 16.82 -11.73 15.43
CA ARG A 37 18.22 -11.32 15.33
C ARG A 37 18.86 -10.86 16.63
N ILE A 38 18.08 -10.71 17.70
CA ILE A 38 18.61 -10.29 19.00
C ILE A 38 19.44 -11.44 19.56
N ASP A 39 20.70 -11.16 19.90
CA ASP A 39 21.65 -12.10 20.49
C ASP A 39 22.16 -11.54 21.83
N PRO A 40 22.01 -12.25 22.97
CA PRO A 40 21.30 -13.53 23.14
C PRO A 40 19.81 -13.44 22.75
N PRO A 41 19.14 -14.55 22.44
CA PRO A 41 17.72 -14.57 22.03
C PRO A 41 16.82 -13.73 22.94
N LEU A 42 15.84 -13.04 22.33
CA LEU A 42 14.93 -12.13 23.03
C LEU A 42 14.21 -12.78 24.22
N MET A 43 13.76 -14.03 24.03
CA MET A 43 13.07 -14.86 25.02
C MET A 43 13.49 -16.32 24.87
N SER A 44 12.98 -17.21 25.72
CA SER A 44 13.22 -18.65 25.61
C SER A 44 12.82 -19.21 24.23
N PRO A 45 13.41 -20.32 23.78
CA PRO A 45 13.07 -20.93 22.50
C PRO A 45 11.57 -21.20 22.32
N GLU A 46 10.88 -21.61 23.39
CA GLU A 46 9.43 -21.88 23.39
C GLU A 46 8.62 -20.60 23.16
N LEU A 47 9.00 -19.51 23.82
CA LEU A 47 8.36 -18.19 23.65
C LEU A 47 8.65 -17.61 22.28
N MET A 48 9.86 -17.80 21.75
CA MET A 48 10.20 -17.39 20.39
C MET A 48 9.37 -18.14 19.34
N GLU A 49 9.09 -19.44 19.53
CA GLU A 49 8.20 -20.19 18.63
C GLU A 49 6.73 -19.74 18.72
N LEU A 50 6.28 -19.38 19.93
CA LEU A 50 4.97 -18.76 20.10
C LEU A 50 4.90 -17.41 19.38
N LEU A 51 5.93 -16.58 19.50
CA LEU A 51 6.01 -15.30 18.79
C LEU A 51 5.97 -15.48 17.27
N ARG A 52 6.70 -16.46 16.73
CA ARG A 52 6.60 -16.84 15.31
C ARG A 52 5.19 -17.22 14.93
N THR A 53 4.50 -18.02 15.73
CA THR A 53 3.12 -18.44 15.43
C THR A 53 2.13 -17.27 15.42
N GLU A 54 2.35 -16.26 16.28
CA GLU A 54 1.50 -15.08 16.37
C GLU A 54 1.77 -14.06 15.25
N LEU A 55 3.04 -13.88 14.84
CA LEU A 55 3.45 -12.91 13.83
C LEU A 55 3.54 -13.49 12.41
N ASP A 56 3.73 -14.80 12.25
CA ASP A 56 3.73 -15.52 10.97
C ASP A 56 2.39 -16.23 10.73
N PRO A 57 1.51 -15.65 9.90
CA PRO A 57 0.24 -16.25 9.57
C PRO A 57 0.31 -17.46 8.65
N ALA A 58 1.45 -17.77 8.02
CA ALA A 58 1.63 -19.06 7.36
C ALA A 58 1.62 -20.21 8.38
N ARG A 59 2.04 -19.92 9.62
CA ARG A 59 2.03 -20.86 10.76
C ARG A 59 0.72 -20.85 11.55
N GLN A 60 -0.16 -19.86 11.32
CA GLN A 60 -1.49 -19.84 11.93
C GLN A 60 -2.35 -20.95 11.32
N ARG A 61 -2.58 -22.02 12.10
CA ARG A 61 -3.49 -23.12 11.73
C ARG A 61 -4.89 -22.55 11.44
N ARG A 62 -5.43 -22.84 10.25
CA ARG A 62 -6.84 -22.60 9.92
C ARG A 62 -7.72 -23.51 10.79
N GLY A 63 -8.60 -22.94 11.61
CA GLY A 63 -9.55 -23.69 12.46
C GLY A 63 -9.96 -22.93 13.71
N ARG A 64 -10.99 -23.44 14.42
CA ARG A 64 -11.41 -22.90 15.72
C ARG A 64 -10.21 -22.97 16.68
N PRO A 65 -9.85 -21.88 17.38
CA PRO A 65 -8.75 -21.92 18.33
C PRO A 65 -9.03 -23.02 19.36
N ARG A 66 -8.09 -23.97 19.50
CA ARG A 66 -8.17 -24.96 20.57
C ARG A 66 -8.16 -24.19 21.90
N GLN A 67 -9.21 -24.37 22.70
CA GLN A 67 -9.31 -23.77 24.03
C GLN A 67 -8.03 -24.04 24.83
N GLY A 68 -7.48 -23.03 25.52
CA GLY A 68 -6.56 -23.28 26.63
C GLY A 68 -5.40 -22.32 26.87
N ILE A 69 -4.93 -21.52 25.92
CA ILE A 69 -3.79 -20.62 26.19
C ILE A 69 -4.04 -19.24 25.59
N ARG A 70 -4.07 -18.21 26.45
CA ARG A 70 -3.95 -16.80 26.04
C ARG A 70 -2.51 -16.55 25.56
N ARG A 71 -2.13 -17.12 24.41
CA ARG A 71 -0.74 -17.12 23.90
C ARG A 71 -0.15 -15.70 23.82
N ALA A 72 -0.95 -14.76 23.32
CA ALA A 72 -0.58 -13.35 23.26
C ALA A 72 -0.43 -12.70 24.65
N ALA A 73 -1.20 -13.11 25.66
CA ALA A 73 -1.08 -12.57 27.02
C ALA A 73 0.23 -13.03 27.67
N THR A 74 0.54 -14.33 27.58
CA THR A 74 1.81 -14.89 28.07
C THR A 74 3.02 -14.19 27.44
N LEU A 75 3.01 -14.00 26.12
CA LEU A 75 4.07 -13.24 25.43
C LEU A 75 4.15 -11.79 25.91
N THR A 76 3.00 -11.14 26.09
CA THR A 76 2.94 -9.74 26.54
C THR A 76 3.49 -9.58 27.96
N ASP A 77 3.14 -10.48 28.87
CA ASP A 77 3.59 -10.42 30.27
C ASP A 77 5.11 -10.65 30.35
N HIS A 78 5.64 -11.65 29.62
CA HIS A 78 7.10 -11.84 29.51
C HIS A 78 7.82 -10.62 28.91
N LEU A 79 7.27 -10.00 27.86
CA LEU A 79 7.86 -8.81 27.26
C LEU A 79 7.84 -7.60 28.21
N ARG A 80 6.82 -7.48 29.08
CA ARG A 80 6.75 -6.41 30.09
C ARG A 80 7.79 -6.57 31.19
N GLU A 81 8.10 -7.80 31.55
CA GLU A 81 9.10 -8.14 32.57
C GLU A 81 10.53 -8.18 32.01
N LEU A 82 10.71 -7.99 30.69
CA LEU A 82 11.99 -8.06 30.03
C LEU A 82 12.90 -6.89 30.44
N ALA A 83 13.81 -7.15 31.38
CA ALA A 83 14.80 -6.19 31.86
C ALA A 83 16.12 -6.25 31.05
N ARG A 84 16.05 -5.95 29.75
CA ARG A 84 17.21 -5.95 28.85
C ARG A 84 17.57 -4.54 28.38
N THR A 85 18.79 -4.10 28.69
CA THR A 85 19.28 -2.75 28.34
C THR A 85 19.81 -2.63 26.93
N ASP A 86 20.14 -3.75 26.29
CA ASP A 86 20.66 -3.84 24.93
C ASP A 86 19.56 -3.72 23.85
N ILE A 87 18.29 -3.77 24.26
CA ILE A 87 17.14 -3.71 23.37
C ILE A 87 16.43 -2.36 23.56
N PRO A 88 16.11 -1.64 22.47
CA PRO A 88 15.34 -0.40 22.58
C PRO A 88 13.98 -0.66 23.27
N PRO A 89 13.63 0.05 24.36
CA PRO A 89 12.35 -0.16 25.05
C PRO A 89 11.13 0.02 24.13
N ARG A 90 11.24 0.97 23.19
CA ARG A 90 10.22 1.22 22.16
C ARG A 90 9.99 0.03 21.24
N PHE A 91 10.99 -0.81 20.99
CA PHE A 91 10.81 -2.01 20.19
C PHE A 91 9.92 -3.03 20.93
N VAL A 92 10.17 -3.21 22.23
CA VAL A 92 9.36 -4.06 23.11
C VAL A 92 7.92 -3.56 23.18
N GLU A 93 7.72 -2.25 23.34
CA GLU A 93 6.40 -1.61 23.30
C GLU A 93 5.66 -1.87 21.98
N LEU A 94 6.37 -1.86 20.85
CA LEU A 94 5.78 -2.15 19.53
C LEU A 94 5.33 -3.60 19.41
N LEU A 95 6.14 -4.55 19.90
CA LEU A 95 5.77 -5.97 19.96
C LEU A 95 4.53 -6.17 20.86
N ILE A 96 4.52 -5.60 22.06
CA ILE A 96 3.38 -5.66 22.98
C ILE A 96 2.13 -5.05 22.34
N GLY A 97 2.23 -3.86 21.75
CA GLY A 97 1.12 -3.18 21.09
C GLY A 97 0.56 -4.01 19.92
N ARG A 98 1.43 -4.68 19.17
CA ARG A 98 1.03 -5.59 18.10
C ARG A 98 0.31 -6.84 18.65
N LEU A 99 0.84 -7.47 19.69
CA LEU A 99 0.25 -8.69 20.28
C LEU A 99 -1.10 -8.41 20.93
N THR A 100 -1.22 -7.29 21.65
CA THR A 100 -2.46 -6.88 22.34
C THR A 100 -3.55 -6.41 21.39
N SER A 101 -3.21 -5.70 20.31
CA SER A 101 -4.21 -5.18 19.37
C SER A 101 -4.84 -6.26 18.49
N GLY A 102 -4.16 -7.40 18.28
CA GLY A 102 -4.56 -8.46 17.36
C GLY A 102 -4.61 -8.04 15.88
N LYS A 103 -4.26 -6.79 15.55
CA LYS A 103 -4.37 -6.20 14.20
C LYS A 103 -3.01 -6.17 13.53
N GLY A 104 -2.70 -7.23 12.79
CA GLY A 104 -1.47 -7.35 12.01
C GLY A 104 -1.44 -6.55 10.72
N LEU A 105 -0.22 -6.20 10.31
CA LEU A 105 0.05 -5.62 9.01
C LEU A 105 1.12 -6.46 8.33
N ARG A 106 0.75 -7.17 7.27
CA ARG A 106 1.71 -7.94 6.48
C ARG A 106 2.41 -7.07 5.46
N GLU A 107 3.65 -7.42 5.13
CA GLU A 107 4.40 -6.80 4.06
C GLU A 107 3.67 -6.90 2.72
N PHE A 108 3.11 -8.06 2.39
CA PHE A 108 2.30 -8.21 1.18
C PHE A 108 1.09 -7.26 1.15
N THR A 109 0.40 -7.09 2.29
CA THR A 109 -0.75 -6.18 2.37
C THR A 109 -0.33 -4.73 2.24
N ARG A 110 0.79 -4.35 2.85
CA ARG A 110 1.42 -3.03 2.70
C ARG A 110 1.79 -2.76 1.24
N ALA A 111 2.51 -3.69 0.61
CA ALA A 111 2.94 -3.62 -0.78
C ALA A 111 1.74 -3.54 -1.73
N LEU A 112 0.69 -4.33 -1.51
CA LEU A 112 -0.53 -4.30 -2.31
C LEU A 112 -1.25 -2.95 -2.22
N ARG A 113 -1.30 -2.32 -1.04
CA ARG A 113 -1.86 -0.96 -0.86
C ARG A 113 -1.04 0.08 -1.61
N ALA A 114 0.29 0.02 -1.50
CA ALA A 114 1.20 0.91 -2.23
C ALA A 114 1.05 0.74 -3.75
N TYR A 115 1.06 -0.49 -4.23
CA TYR A 115 0.83 -0.83 -5.64
C TYR A 115 -0.51 -0.29 -6.14
N ARG A 116 -1.62 -0.55 -5.43
CA ARG A 116 -2.94 -0.02 -5.80
C ARG A 116 -2.95 1.51 -5.87
N THR A 117 -2.23 2.18 -4.99
CA THR A 117 -2.11 3.65 -4.97
C THR A 117 -1.33 4.14 -6.18
N ILE A 118 -0.17 3.55 -6.45
CA ILE A 118 0.69 3.92 -7.60
C ILE A 118 -0.05 3.66 -8.91
N SER A 119 -0.66 2.47 -9.06
CA SER A 119 -1.44 2.10 -10.25
C SER A 119 -2.62 3.05 -10.48
N LYS A 120 -3.32 3.45 -9.40
CA LYS A 120 -4.35 4.49 -9.47
C LYS A 120 -3.80 5.83 -9.93
N LEU A 121 -2.69 6.30 -9.35
CA LEU A 121 -2.08 7.58 -9.73
C LEU A 121 -1.65 7.59 -11.21
N ARG A 122 -1.01 6.52 -11.69
CA ARG A 122 -0.62 6.37 -13.09
C ARG A 122 -1.82 6.44 -14.02
N ARG A 123 -2.89 5.69 -13.70
CA ARG A 123 -4.14 5.70 -14.47
C ARG A 123 -4.80 7.08 -14.47
N ASP A 124 -4.90 7.72 -13.31
CA ASP A 124 -5.55 9.04 -13.18
C ASP A 124 -4.75 10.12 -13.95
N ASN A 125 -3.42 10.03 -13.98
CA ASN A 125 -2.57 10.91 -14.78
C ASN A 125 -2.72 10.65 -16.28
N LEU A 126 -2.78 9.37 -16.71
CA LEU A 126 -3.04 9.02 -18.10
C LEU A 126 -4.38 9.59 -18.58
N ILE A 127 -5.44 9.43 -17.78
CA ILE A 127 -6.77 10.00 -18.08
C ILE A 127 -6.71 11.51 -18.28
N ARG A 128 -6.06 12.24 -17.36
CA ARG A 128 -5.91 13.70 -17.48
C ARG A 128 -5.10 14.09 -18.71
N GLY A 129 -4.02 13.36 -19.01
CA GLY A 129 -3.19 13.57 -20.18
C GLY A 129 -3.97 13.39 -21.48
N LEU A 130 -4.67 12.25 -21.61
CA LEU A 130 -5.52 11.96 -22.77
C LEU A 130 -6.61 13.02 -22.96
N TYR A 131 -7.32 13.37 -21.88
CA TYR A 131 -8.35 14.41 -21.95
C TYR A 131 -7.79 15.74 -22.43
N ARG A 132 -6.64 16.17 -21.89
CA ARG A 132 -5.98 17.41 -22.30
C ARG A 132 -5.58 17.37 -23.78
N ILE A 133 -4.97 16.27 -24.22
CA ILE A 133 -4.56 16.08 -25.62
C ILE A 133 -5.78 16.16 -26.55
N PHE A 134 -6.85 15.43 -26.25
CA PHE A 134 -8.06 15.47 -27.08
C PHE A 134 -8.74 16.82 -27.04
N TYR A 135 -8.81 17.44 -25.86
CA TYR A 135 -9.36 18.78 -25.73
C TYR A 135 -8.60 19.77 -26.61
N GLU A 136 -7.27 19.84 -26.50
CA GLU A 136 -6.41 20.72 -27.32
C GLU A 136 -6.56 20.41 -28.82
N ARG A 137 -6.46 19.14 -29.23
CA ARG A 137 -6.56 18.75 -30.66
C ARG A 137 -7.92 18.96 -31.28
N LEU A 138 -9.00 18.97 -30.50
CA LEU A 138 -10.34 19.28 -31.00
C LEU A 138 -10.47 20.74 -31.50
N GLU A 139 -9.58 21.64 -31.09
CA GLU A 139 -9.56 23.03 -31.57
C GLU A 139 -9.19 23.12 -33.05
N THR A 140 -8.24 22.30 -33.46
CA THR A 140 -7.67 22.31 -34.81
C THR A 140 -8.21 21.17 -35.68
N ALA A 141 -9.12 20.35 -35.16
CA ALA A 141 -9.62 19.16 -35.85
C ALA A 141 -10.67 19.54 -36.90
N THR A 142 -10.29 19.42 -38.17
CA THR A 142 -11.19 19.67 -39.31
C THR A 142 -11.81 18.41 -39.91
N LYS A 143 -11.28 17.22 -39.60
CA LYS A 143 -11.57 15.98 -40.36
C LYS A 143 -12.48 14.95 -39.66
N GLY A 144 -13.25 15.32 -38.63
CA GLY A 144 -14.10 14.35 -37.89
C GLY A 144 -13.34 13.24 -37.14
N HIS A 145 -12.00 13.32 -37.14
CA HIS A 145 -11.10 12.45 -36.41
C HIS A 145 -9.83 13.23 -36.02
N ILE A 146 -9.10 12.69 -35.05
CA ILE A 146 -7.79 13.16 -34.61
C ILE A 146 -6.77 12.05 -34.90
N GLU A 147 -5.73 12.38 -35.67
CA GLU A 147 -4.56 11.51 -35.83
C GLU A 147 -3.58 11.76 -34.68
N HIS A 148 -3.13 10.70 -34.01
CA HIS A 148 -2.21 10.79 -32.89
C HIS A 148 -1.20 9.64 -32.94
N ALA A 149 0.11 9.95 -32.91
CA ALA A 149 1.18 8.97 -33.18
C ALA A 149 1.04 7.63 -32.43
N PRO A 150 0.93 7.59 -31.09
CA PRO A 150 0.76 6.32 -30.37
C PRO A 150 -0.68 5.79 -30.28
N LEU A 151 -1.70 6.57 -30.67
CA LEU A 151 -3.12 6.16 -30.55
C LEU A 151 -3.78 5.87 -31.90
N GLY A 152 -3.08 6.12 -33.00
CA GLY A 152 -3.61 6.05 -34.35
C GLY A 152 -4.72 7.07 -34.58
N LYS A 153 -5.74 6.64 -35.33
CA LYS A 153 -6.90 7.47 -35.70
C LYS A 153 -7.99 7.35 -34.63
N VAL A 154 -8.28 8.46 -33.96
CA VAL A 154 -9.33 8.55 -32.93
C VAL A 154 -10.53 9.31 -33.50
N VAL A 155 -11.69 8.67 -33.52
CA VAL A 155 -12.93 9.25 -34.06
C VAL A 155 -13.47 10.33 -33.12
N ILE A 156 -13.94 11.45 -33.67
CA ILE A 156 -14.58 12.51 -32.87
C ILE A 156 -16.07 12.17 -32.72
N PRO A 157 -16.58 11.97 -31.50
CA PRO A 157 -17.96 11.61 -31.28
C PRO A 157 -18.91 12.80 -31.49
N ALA A 158 -20.15 12.51 -31.87
CA ALA A 158 -21.23 13.48 -31.84
C ALA A 158 -21.59 13.81 -30.37
N ALA A 159 -21.13 14.96 -29.89
CA ALA A 159 -21.50 15.51 -28.58
C ALA A 159 -21.62 17.04 -28.65
N ALA A 160 -22.36 17.62 -27.69
CA ALA A 160 -22.84 18.99 -27.76
C ALA A 160 -21.71 20.02 -27.67
N ASN A 161 -20.70 19.77 -26.83
CA ASN A 161 -19.58 20.68 -26.62
C ASN A 161 -18.21 19.98 -26.66
N ARG A 162 -17.15 20.78 -26.83
CA ARG A 162 -15.75 20.33 -26.90
C ARG A 162 -15.34 19.46 -25.71
N SER A 163 -15.76 19.84 -24.50
CA SER A 163 -15.44 19.13 -23.26
C SER A 163 -16.05 17.72 -23.24
N GLU A 164 -17.32 17.58 -23.65
CA GLU A 164 -18.00 16.29 -23.75
C GLU A 164 -17.38 15.40 -24.83
N ARG A 165 -17.00 15.97 -25.98
CA ARG A 165 -16.29 15.23 -27.04
C ARG A 165 -14.96 14.68 -26.52
N ALA A 166 -14.15 15.51 -25.87
CA ALA A 166 -12.89 15.09 -25.27
C ALA A 166 -13.07 14.01 -24.19
N LEU A 167 -14.12 14.14 -23.37
CA LEU A 167 -14.45 13.17 -22.33
C LEU A 167 -14.79 11.80 -22.92
N LYS A 168 -15.67 11.74 -23.92
CA LYS A 168 -16.05 10.50 -24.60
C LYS A 168 -14.86 9.84 -25.29
N MET A 169 -14.05 10.62 -26.03
CA MET A 169 -12.82 10.12 -26.65
C MET A 169 -11.84 9.54 -25.63
N THR A 170 -11.72 10.19 -24.46
CA THR A 170 -10.88 9.69 -23.36
C THR A 170 -11.39 8.35 -22.83
N ALA A 171 -12.70 8.23 -22.59
CA ALA A 171 -13.32 7.01 -22.11
C ALA A 171 -13.15 5.84 -23.09
N GLU A 172 -13.43 6.07 -24.38
CA GLU A 172 -13.26 5.06 -25.43
C GLU A 172 -11.80 4.62 -25.58
N THR A 173 -10.87 5.58 -25.53
CA THR A 173 -9.43 5.28 -25.60
C THR A 173 -8.97 4.48 -24.38
N MET A 174 -9.42 4.86 -23.18
CA MET A 174 -9.09 4.13 -21.94
C MET A 174 -9.65 2.71 -21.93
N GLN A 175 -10.85 2.51 -22.48
CA GLN A 175 -11.46 1.18 -22.61
C GLN A 175 -10.62 0.26 -23.51
N ARG A 176 -10.00 0.80 -24.57
CA ARG A 176 -9.08 0.05 -25.44
C ARG A 176 -7.73 -0.23 -24.79
N LEU A 177 -7.19 0.74 -24.04
CA LEU A 177 -5.83 0.64 -23.49
C LEU A 177 -5.74 -0.11 -22.16
N MET A 178 -6.75 -0.03 -21.29
CA MET A 178 -6.63 -0.52 -19.91
C MET A 178 -7.98 -0.96 -19.29
N PRO A 179 -8.45 -2.19 -19.57
CA PRO A 179 -9.57 -2.80 -18.85
C PRO A 179 -9.13 -3.23 -17.43
N PRO A 180 -9.91 -2.99 -16.36
CA PRO A 180 -11.20 -2.30 -16.34
C PRO A 180 -11.05 -0.78 -16.38
N CYS A 181 -11.76 -0.15 -17.33
CA CYS A 181 -11.81 1.31 -17.46
C CYS A 181 -12.73 1.91 -16.38
N PRO A 182 -12.37 3.05 -15.77
CA PRO A 182 -13.28 3.80 -14.90
C PRO A 182 -14.55 4.23 -15.66
N SER A 183 -15.66 4.39 -14.93
CA SER A 183 -16.90 4.93 -15.50
C SER A 183 -16.70 6.35 -16.03
N GLU A 184 -17.48 6.77 -17.04
CA GLU A 184 -17.40 8.12 -17.61
C GLU A 184 -17.60 9.20 -16.53
N ALA A 185 -18.49 8.98 -15.57
CA ALA A 185 -18.68 9.86 -14.41
C ALA A 185 -17.40 10.00 -13.56
N THR A 186 -16.65 8.92 -13.37
CA THR A 186 -15.37 8.94 -12.66
C THR A 186 -14.33 9.74 -13.44
N ILE A 187 -14.25 9.52 -14.76
CA ILE A 187 -13.35 10.27 -15.65
C ILE A 187 -13.68 11.77 -15.60
N ARG A 188 -14.97 12.13 -15.70
CA ARG A 188 -15.45 13.52 -15.58
C ARG A 188 -15.02 14.17 -14.27
N ASN A 189 -15.16 13.45 -13.16
CA ASN A 189 -14.74 13.92 -11.83
C ASN A 189 -13.22 14.08 -11.71
N LEU A 190 -12.43 13.25 -12.40
CA LEU A 190 -10.97 13.31 -12.42
C LEU A 190 -10.46 14.52 -13.21
N VAL A 191 -11.05 14.81 -14.37
CA VAL A 191 -10.64 15.90 -15.25
C VAL A 191 -11.16 17.26 -14.79
N SER A 192 -12.35 17.31 -14.18
CA SER A 192 -12.89 18.55 -13.57
C SER A 192 -12.21 18.96 -12.25
N GLY A 193 -11.28 18.15 -11.74
CA GLY A 193 -10.58 18.43 -10.48
C GLY A 193 -11.44 18.29 -9.22
N LYS A 194 -12.72 17.89 -9.33
CA LYS A 194 -13.63 17.70 -8.19
C LYS A 194 -13.10 16.67 -7.17
N ILE A 195 -12.38 15.65 -7.63
CA ILE A 195 -11.76 14.63 -6.74
C ILE A 195 -10.67 15.23 -5.82
N ARG A 196 -10.01 16.33 -6.22
CA ARG A 196 -9.00 16.99 -5.36
C ARG A 196 -9.64 17.85 -4.25
N ARG A 197 -10.88 18.32 -4.41
CA ARG A 197 -11.54 19.19 -3.41
C ARG A 197 -12.08 18.41 -2.21
N GLY A 198 -12.70 17.25 -2.45
CA GLY A 198 -13.25 16.42 -1.37
C GLY A 198 -12.23 15.90 -0.34
N PHE A 199 -10.96 15.75 -0.73
CA PHE A 199 -9.88 15.29 0.18
C PHE A 199 -9.24 16.44 1.00
N ARG A 200 -9.38 17.70 0.55
CA ARG A 200 -8.91 18.88 1.29
C ARG A 200 -9.93 19.34 2.34
N GLU A 201 -11.22 19.18 2.08
CA GLU A 201 -12.29 19.58 3.00
C GLU A 201 -12.49 18.59 4.16
N SER A 202 -12.22 17.29 3.95
CA SER A 202 -12.31 16.28 5.01
C SER A 202 -11.18 16.30 6.04
N LYS A 203 -10.13 17.11 5.82
CA LYS A 203 -9.06 17.38 6.80
C LYS A 203 -9.24 18.70 7.57
N ARG A 204 -10.33 19.42 7.31
CA ARG A 204 -10.68 20.69 7.97
C ARG A 204 -11.94 20.58 8.84
N ARG A 205 -12.42 19.37 9.10
CA ARG A 205 -13.49 19.07 10.05
C ARG A 205 -12.96 18.18 11.15
#